data_AF-A0A1V6ALZ6-F1
#
_entry.id   AF-A0A1V6ALZ6-F1
#
_cell.length_a   1.000
_cell.length_b   1.000
_cell.length_c   1.000
_cell.angle_alpha   90.00
_cell.angle_beta   90.00
_cell.angle_gamma   90.00
#
_symmetry.space_group_name_H-M   'P 1'
#
loop_
_entity.id
_entity.type
_entity.pdbx_description
1 polymer ?
#
loop_
_entity_poly.entity_id
_entity_poly.type
_entity_poly.pdbx_seq_one_letter_code
_entity_poly.pdbx_strand_id
1 'polypeptide(L)'
;MKKTNKLVLCILIIALITISSITAYTAMCSHGQEYWDIVETKTYQYIDPGICYETTHWDIECKLCGEIWAFESYRMTSHNWICEDFGHIPGETLHRYKNTCTQCGYSIITDEFCSLLH
;
A
#
# COMPACT_ATOMS: atom_id res chain seq x y z
N MET A 1 9.35 -23.63 -57.77
CA MET A 1 8.67 -24.39 -56.69
C MET A 1 9.44 -24.45 -55.37
N LYS A 2 10.77 -24.66 -55.34
CA LYS A 2 11.53 -24.75 -54.06
C LYS A 2 11.55 -23.47 -53.19
N LYS A 3 11.48 -22.26 -53.78
CA LYS A 3 11.50 -20.99 -53.03
C LYS A 3 10.16 -20.69 -52.34
N THR A 4 9.04 -21.00 -52.98
CA THR A 4 7.69 -20.80 -52.46
C THR A 4 7.43 -21.66 -51.21
N ASN A 5 7.92 -22.91 -51.21
CA ASN A 5 7.77 -23.82 -50.07
C ASN A 5 8.52 -23.34 -48.81
N LYS A 6 9.69 -22.70 -48.98
CA LYS A 6 10.46 -22.15 -47.85
C LYS A 6 9.76 -20.93 -47.25
N LEU A 7 9.15 -20.10 -48.09
CA LEU A 7 8.42 -18.91 -47.67
C LEU A 7 7.16 -19.29 -46.88
N VAL A 8 6.40 -20.28 -47.37
CA VAL A 8 5.23 -20.83 -46.65
C VAL A 8 5.63 -21.44 -45.31
N LEU A 9 6.74 -22.19 -45.26
CA LEU A 9 7.25 -22.76 -44.01
C LEU A 9 7.63 -21.68 -42.98
N CYS A 10 8.30 -20.61 -43.40
CA CYS A 10 8.62 -19.49 -42.52
C CYS A 10 7.36 -18.80 -41.97
N ILE A 11 6.34 -18.58 -42.81
CA ILE A 11 5.07 -17.97 -42.38
C ILE A 11 4.38 -18.86 -41.35
N LEU A 12 4.37 -20.17 -41.55
CA LEU A 12 3.79 -21.12 -40.60
C LEU A 12 4.53 -21.14 -39.26
N ILE A 13 5.87 -21.10 -39.28
CA ILE A 13 6.69 -21.04 -38.05
C ILE A 13 6.41 -19.74 -37.29
N ILE A 14 6.37 -18.60 -37.99
CA ILE A 14 6.07 -17.31 -37.35
C ILE A 14 4.67 -17.33 -36.75
N ALA A 15 3.67 -17.83 -37.48
CA ALA A 15 2.28 -17.93 -37.00
C ALA A 15 2.15 -18.84 -35.77
N LEU A 16 2.86 -19.97 -35.75
CA LEU A 16 2.88 -20.87 -34.59
C LEU A 16 3.49 -20.17 -33.36
N ILE A 17 4.61 -19.47 -33.54
CA ILE A 17 5.27 -18.73 -32.45
C ILE A 17 4.35 -17.63 -31.92
N THR A 18 3.68 -16.85 -32.79
CA THR A 18 2.76 -15.80 -32.34
C THR A 18 1.54 -16.38 -31.63
N ILE A 19 0.92 -17.44 -32.14
CA ILE A 19 -0.23 -18.07 -31.48
C ILE A 19 0.16 -18.61 -30.10
N SER A 20 1.30 -19.31 -29.99
CA SER A 20 1.80 -19.82 -28.72
C SER A 20 2.11 -18.70 -27.72
N SER A 21 2.67 -17.58 -28.18
CA SER A 21 2.94 -16.42 -27.33
C SER A 21 1.64 -15.76 -26.83
N ILE A 22 0.61 -15.64 -27.67
CA ILE A 22 -0.68 -15.07 -27.28
C ILE A 22 -1.37 -15.94 -26.23
N THR A 23 -1.35 -17.27 -26.42
CA THR A 23 -1.96 -18.20 -25.44
C THR A 23 -1.26 -18.18 -24.08
N ALA A 24 0.06 -17.93 -24.06
CA ALA A 24 0.82 -17.79 -22.82
C ALA A 24 0.46 -16.50 -22.07
N TYR A 25 0.22 -15.40 -22.80
CA TYR A 25 -0.26 -14.14 -22.20
C TYR A 25 -1.70 -14.22 -21.67
N THR A 26 -2.54 -15.11 -22.20
CA THR A 26 -3.95 -15.26 -21.79
C THR A 26 -4.21 -16.34 -20.74
N ALA A 27 -3.21 -17.15 -20.40
CA ALA A 27 -3.32 -18.08 -19.29
C ALA A 27 -3.22 -17.27 -18.00
N MET A 28 -4.37 -16.94 -17.39
CA MET A 28 -4.42 -16.41 -16.02
C MET A 28 -3.52 -17.31 -15.15
N CYS A 29 -2.44 -16.76 -14.59
CA CYS A 29 -1.48 -17.58 -13.85
C CYS A 29 -2.18 -18.19 -12.63
N SER A 30 -2.47 -19.49 -12.67
CA SER A 30 -2.98 -20.26 -11.53
C SER A 30 -1.81 -20.92 -10.81
N HIS A 31 -0.83 -20.11 -10.41
CA HIS A 31 0.29 -20.58 -9.60
C HIS A 31 -0.12 -20.59 -8.12
N GLY A 32 0.36 -21.59 -7.38
CA GLY A 32 0.14 -21.70 -5.95
C GLY A 32 0.57 -20.46 -5.18
N GLN A 33 -0.05 -20.20 -4.03
CA GLN A 33 0.16 -18.98 -3.23
C GLN A 33 1.64 -18.76 -2.87
N GLU A 34 2.42 -19.83 -2.71
CA GLU A 34 3.85 -19.80 -2.41
C GLU A 34 4.72 -19.11 -3.48
N TYR A 35 4.20 -18.95 -4.69
CA TYR A 35 4.90 -18.29 -5.80
C TYR A 35 4.59 -16.80 -5.92
N TRP A 36 3.73 -16.26 -5.05
CA TRP A 36 3.35 -14.86 -5.06
C TRP A 36 4.11 -14.11 -3.96
N ASP A 37 4.92 -13.13 -4.37
CA ASP A 37 5.43 -12.12 -3.45
C ASP A 37 4.35 -11.05 -3.26
N ILE A 38 4.02 -10.77 -2.01
CA ILE A 38 3.01 -9.79 -1.62
C ILE A 38 3.71 -8.71 -0.81
N VAL A 39 3.72 -7.49 -1.33
CA VAL A 39 4.22 -6.30 -0.64
C VAL A 39 3.02 -5.48 -0.19
N GLU A 40 2.87 -5.33 1.13
CA GLU A 40 1.84 -4.50 1.74
C GLU A 40 2.43 -3.17 2.16
N THR A 41 1.84 -2.07 1.67
CA THR A 41 2.19 -0.71 2.07
C THR A 41 0.97 0.00 2.64
N LYS A 42 1.14 0.67 3.78
CA LYS A 42 0.08 1.44 4.43
C LYS A 42 0.39 2.92 4.41
N THR A 43 -0.61 3.72 4.09
CA THR A 43 -0.58 5.17 4.23
C THR A 43 -1.76 5.65 5.05
N TYR A 44 -1.59 6.77 5.72
CA TYR A 44 -2.59 7.32 6.64
C TYR A 44 -2.84 8.78 6.35
N GLN A 45 -4.11 9.17 6.32
CA GLN A 45 -4.54 10.55 6.15
C GLN A 45 -5.40 10.97 7.35
N TYR A 46 -5.16 12.18 7.84
CA TYR A 46 -6.03 12.79 8.84
C TYR A 46 -7.41 13.10 8.26
N ILE A 47 -8.47 12.74 9.00
CA ILE A 47 -9.86 13.09 8.67
C ILE A 47 -10.43 14.03 9.72
N ASP A 48 -10.48 13.59 10.97
CA ASP A 48 -11.03 14.34 12.09
C ASP A 48 -10.30 14.00 13.40
N PRO A 49 -10.62 14.64 14.54
CA PRO A 49 -9.92 14.39 15.81
C PRO A 49 -10.02 12.95 16.35
N GLY A 50 -10.99 12.16 15.92
CA GLY A 50 -11.21 10.78 16.36
C GLY A 50 -10.64 9.72 15.42
N ILE A 51 -10.54 10.02 14.11
CA ILE A 51 -10.19 9.02 13.09
C ILE A 51 -9.12 9.46 12.07
N CYS A 52 -8.34 8.46 11.64
CA CYS A 52 -7.53 8.43 10.43
C CYS A 52 -8.25 7.65 9.32
N TYR A 53 -7.93 7.98 8.08
CA TYR A 53 -8.18 7.13 6.92
C TYR A 53 -6.92 6.32 6.62
N GLU A 54 -7.02 4.99 6.65
CA GLU A 54 -5.94 4.08 6.26
C GLU A 54 -6.19 3.59 4.84
N THR A 55 -5.20 3.80 3.97
CA THR A 55 -5.13 3.17 2.65
C THR A 55 -4.09 2.06 2.71
N THR A 56 -4.52 0.84 2.42
CA THR A 56 -3.60 -0.30 2.27
C THR A 56 -3.48 -0.63 0.79
N HIS A 57 -2.25 -0.59 0.30
CA HIS A 57 -1.87 -0.95 -1.06
C HIS A 57 -1.18 -2.30 -1.04
N TRP A 58 -1.58 -3.21 -1.93
CA TRP A 58 -0.93 -4.50 -2.13
C TRP A 58 -0.40 -4.59 -3.55
N ASP A 59 0.91 -4.75 -3.67
CA ASP A 59 1.58 -5.17 -4.89
C ASP A 59 1.84 -6.67 -4.81
N ILE A 60 1.33 -7.41 -5.78
CA ILE A 60 1.47 -8.87 -5.83
C ILE A 60 2.16 -9.25 -7.14
N GLU A 61 3.30 -9.94 -7.05
CA GLU A 61 4.07 -10.41 -8.21
C GLU A 61 4.25 -11.93 -8.16
N CYS A 62 3.95 -12.61 -9.26
CA CYS A 62 4.27 -14.03 -9.41
C CYS A 62 5.74 -14.21 -9.80
N LYS A 63 6.53 -14.87 -8.95
CA LYS A 63 7.97 -15.17 -9.18
C LYS A 63 8.25 -15.99 -10.44
N LEU A 64 7.26 -16.73 -10.94
CA LEU A 64 7.43 -17.65 -12.06
C LEU A 64 7.10 -17.01 -13.41
N CYS A 65 5.98 -16.30 -13.49
CA CYS A 65 5.49 -15.73 -14.75
C CYS A 65 5.63 -14.20 -14.82
N GLY A 66 5.94 -13.53 -13.72
CA GLY A 66 6.01 -12.07 -13.65
C GLY A 66 4.65 -11.39 -13.77
N GLU A 67 3.55 -12.12 -13.56
CA GLU A 67 2.21 -11.50 -13.50
C GLU A 67 2.12 -10.61 -12.26
N ILE A 68 1.61 -9.40 -12.45
CA ILE A 68 1.49 -8.37 -11.41
C ILE A 68 0.03 -8.02 -11.20
N TRP A 69 -0.42 -8.04 -9.96
CA TRP A 69 -1.70 -7.50 -9.53
C TRP A 69 -1.47 -6.38 -8.52
N ALA A 70 -2.25 -5.31 -8.64
CA ALA A 70 -2.26 -4.23 -7.68
C ALA A 70 -3.72 -3.96 -7.27
N PHE A 71 -3.96 -3.87 -5.97
CA PHE A 71 -5.25 -3.44 -5.45
C PHE A 71 -5.10 -2.62 -4.18
N GLU A 72 -6.14 -1.86 -3.89
CA GLU A 72 -6.20 -0.98 -2.74
C GLU A 72 -7.45 -1.28 -1.92
N SER A 73 -7.31 -1.11 -0.61
CA SER A 73 -8.45 -1.05 0.30
C SER A 73 -8.36 0.17 1.18
N TYR A 74 -9.52 0.56 1.70
CA TYR A 74 -9.65 1.74 2.52
C TYR A 74 -10.45 1.41 3.76
N ARG A 75 -10.01 1.94 4.91
CA ARG A 75 -10.76 1.84 6.16
C ARG A 75 -10.54 3.05 7.04
N MET A 76 -11.54 3.36 7.87
CA MET A 76 -11.38 4.31 8.96
C MET A 76 -10.81 3.59 10.19
N THR A 77 -9.82 4.20 10.84
CA THR A 77 -9.21 3.71 12.08
C THR A 77 -9.10 4.84 13.09
N SER A 78 -9.14 4.53 14.38
CA SER A 78 -8.83 5.51 15.42
C SER A 78 -7.36 5.95 15.33
N HIS A 79 -7.09 7.18 15.76
CA HIS A 79 -5.72 7.70 15.92
C HIS A 79 -4.92 6.90 16.96
N ASN A 80 -3.64 6.67 16.68
CA ASN A 80 -2.67 6.18 17.65
C ASN A 80 -1.80 7.33 18.19
N TRP A 81 -2.26 7.93 19.29
CA TRP A 81 -1.67 9.12 19.91
C TRP A 81 -0.45 8.79 20.76
N ILE A 82 0.62 9.57 20.57
CA ILE A 82 1.71 9.73 21.54
C ILE A 82 1.62 11.13 22.13
N CYS A 83 1.71 11.22 23.45
CA CYS A 83 1.68 12.46 24.20
C CYS A 83 3.11 12.86 24.60
N GLU A 84 3.52 14.07 24.21
CA GLU A 84 4.76 14.72 24.63
C GLU A 84 4.43 15.81 25.64
N ASP A 85 5.05 15.73 26.81
CA ASP A 85 4.86 16.68 27.90
C ASP A 85 5.72 17.93 27.68
N PHE A 86 5.08 19.10 27.56
CA PHE A 86 5.73 20.39 27.39
C PHE A 86 5.90 21.16 28.70
N GLY A 87 5.41 20.65 29.82
CA GLY A 87 5.52 21.28 31.12
C GLY A 87 4.33 22.17 31.50
N HIS A 88 4.45 22.75 32.70
CA HIS A 88 3.47 23.67 33.26
C HIS A 88 3.40 25.00 32.50
N ILE A 89 2.20 25.55 32.43
CA ILE A 89 1.97 26.90 31.92
C ILE A 89 2.14 27.90 33.08
N PRO A 90 3.10 28.84 33.02
CA PRO A 90 3.33 29.78 34.13
C PRO A 90 2.11 30.64 34.43
N GLY A 91 1.68 30.66 35.70
CA GLY A 91 0.54 31.46 36.17
C GLY A 91 -0.83 30.81 35.98
N GLU A 92 -0.89 29.57 35.48
CA GLU A 92 -2.11 28.81 35.29
C GLU A 92 -2.01 27.44 36.00
N THR A 93 -3.15 26.85 36.36
CA THR A 93 -3.21 25.48 36.88
C THR A 93 -3.33 24.45 35.74
N LEU A 94 -2.53 24.63 34.69
CA LEU A 94 -2.59 23.84 33.46
C LEU A 94 -1.21 23.26 33.10
N HIS A 95 -1.23 22.05 32.54
CA HIS A 95 -0.11 21.36 31.92
C HIS A 95 -0.32 21.34 30.41
N ARG A 96 0.71 21.67 29.63
CA ARG A 96 0.64 21.62 28.17
C ARG A 96 1.18 20.31 27.63
N TYR A 97 0.43 19.70 26.72
CA TYR A 97 0.81 18.48 26.03
C TYR A 97 0.75 18.66 24.51
N LYS A 98 1.68 18.03 23.80
CA LYS A 98 1.59 17.84 22.35
C LYS A 98 1.26 16.39 22.05
N ASN A 99 0.04 16.17 21.56
CA ASN A 99 -0.44 14.87 21.14
C ASN A 99 -0.19 14.71 19.64
N THR A 100 0.63 13.74 19.25
CA THR A 100 0.96 13.46 17.85
C THR A 100 0.50 12.05 17.48
N CYS A 101 -0.28 11.92 16.41
CA CYS A 101 -0.67 10.63 15.88
C CYS A 101 0.51 10.01 15.12
N THR A 102 0.95 8.82 15.54
CA THR A 102 2.07 8.10 14.91
C THR A 102 1.80 7.61 13.50
N GLN A 103 0.51 7.54 13.13
CA GLN A 103 0.07 7.02 11.85
C GLN A 103 -0.02 8.13 10.80
N CYS A 104 -0.85 9.16 11.05
CA CYS A 104 -1.08 10.24 10.09
C CYS A 104 -0.20 11.49 10.31
N GLY A 105 0.58 11.54 11.40
CA GLY A 105 1.43 12.68 11.74
C GLY A 105 0.68 13.92 12.24
N TYR A 106 -0.65 13.91 12.25
CA TYR A 106 -1.44 15.02 12.78
C TYR A 106 -1.11 15.25 14.25
N SER A 107 -0.93 16.51 14.62
CA SER A 107 -0.57 16.91 15.97
C SER A 107 -1.57 17.93 16.49
N ILE A 108 -1.94 17.81 17.76
CA ILE A 108 -2.78 18.77 18.49
C ILE A 108 -2.11 19.12 19.81
N ILE A 109 -2.17 20.39 20.19
CA ILE A 109 -1.77 20.83 21.52
C ILE A 109 -3.01 20.86 22.41
N THR A 110 -2.92 20.22 23.57
CA THR A 110 -3.96 20.26 24.60
C THR A 110 -3.39 20.84 25.87
N ASP A 111 -4.22 21.59 26.58
CA ASP A 111 -3.90 22.10 27.91
C ASP A 111 -4.85 21.41 28.89
N GLU A 112 -4.31 20.66 29.86
CA GLU A 112 -5.09 19.87 30.81
C GLU A 112 -4.81 20.33 32.24
N PHE A 113 -5.80 20.15 33.13
CA PHE A 113 -5.65 20.58 34.52
C PHE A 113 -4.45 19.89 35.19
N CYS A 114 -3.59 20.69 35.81
CA CYS A 114 -2.52 20.18 36.65
C CYS A 114 -2.92 20.23 38.11
N SER A 115 -2.86 19.08 38.79
CA SER A 115 -3.17 18.95 40.22
C SER A 115 -2.04 19.38 41.15
N LEU A 116 -0.85 19.65 40.60
CA LEU A 116 0.28 20.12 41.37
C LEU A 116 0.10 21.63 41.63
N LEU A 117 0.28 22.06 42.89
CA LEU A 117 0.28 23.48 43.23
C LEU A 117 1.58 24.11 42.73
N HIS A 118 1.47 25.20 41.97
CA HIS A 118 2.58 25.94 41.34
C HIS A 118 2.74 27.32 41.98
#